data_AF-A0A520NBF6-F1
#
_entry.id   AF-A0A520NBF6-F1
#
_cell.length_a   1.000
_cell.length_b   1.000
_cell.length_c   1.000
_cell.angle_alpha   90.00
_cell.angle_beta   90.00
_cell.angle_gamma   90.00
#
_symmetry.space_group_name_H-M   'P 1'
#
loop_
_entity.id
_entity.type
_entity.pdbx_description
1 polymer ?
#
loop_
_entity_poly.entity_id
_entity_poly.type
_entity_poly.pdbx_seq_one_letter_code
_entity_poly.pdbx_strand_id
1 'polypeptide(L)'
;MSRHDDADQGPQLVHIATLGSTALPDRLDGVALILRMPSGNGAGAGADHAALSDWIRLCRNEDCAIITASVTDGNEDLPPNGVDGFVSFDMQGDMAMREDFPEMQIIAANVSSRHLAMQAGDLGADALFFGDLRAGTLDGMQAATDHDLAEWWVEIMEVPCIIPVASAAEDPDYAPEFIAVPLP
;
A
#
# COMPACT_ATOMS: atom_id res chain seq x y z
N MET A 1 21.72 -23.06 -24.88
CA MET A 1 20.49 -23.75 -24.47
C MET A 1 20.34 -23.52 -22.99
N SER A 2 19.62 -22.45 -22.65
CA SER A 2 18.88 -22.19 -21.42
C SER A 2 18.10 -20.92 -21.73
N ARG A 3 16.88 -21.08 -22.26
CA ARG A 3 15.88 -20.02 -22.08
C ARG A 3 15.74 -19.89 -20.57
N HIS A 4 16.01 -18.72 -20.02
CA HIS A 4 15.59 -18.41 -18.67
C HIS A 4 14.07 -18.60 -18.65
N ASP A 5 13.60 -19.56 -17.87
CA ASP A 5 12.20 -19.67 -17.46
C ASP A 5 11.92 -18.54 -16.46
N ASP A 6 12.04 -17.28 -16.91
CA ASP A 6 11.61 -16.09 -16.15
C ASP A 6 10.12 -15.75 -16.41
N ALA A 7 9.41 -16.63 -17.10
CA ALA A 7 7.97 -16.53 -17.22
C ALA A 7 7.34 -17.17 -15.97
N ASP A 8 6.47 -16.41 -15.29
CA ASP A 8 5.59 -16.83 -14.20
C ASP A 8 6.10 -16.65 -12.76
N GLN A 9 6.81 -15.55 -12.47
CA GLN A 9 6.73 -14.97 -11.12
C GLN A 9 5.41 -14.21 -11.05
N GLY A 10 4.39 -14.84 -10.47
CA GLY A 10 3.08 -14.20 -10.23
C GLY A 10 3.21 -12.91 -9.41
N PRO A 11 2.08 -12.25 -9.08
CA PRO A 11 2.10 -10.96 -8.40
C PRO A 11 2.91 -11.01 -7.10
N GLN A 12 3.67 -9.95 -6.84
CA GLN A 12 4.41 -9.82 -5.58
C GLN A 12 3.45 -9.51 -4.42
N LEU A 13 3.77 -10.02 -3.23
CA LEU A 13 2.90 -9.91 -2.07
C LEU A 13 3.12 -8.62 -1.28
N VAL A 14 2.04 -7.89 -1.03
CA VAL A 14 1.95 -6.78 -0.10
C VAL A 14 1.07 -7.20 1.08
N HIS A 15 1.55 -7.02 2.31
CA HIS A 15 0.73 -7.26 3.50
C HIS A 15 -0.06 -6.01 3.88
N ILE A 16 -1.25 -6.17 4.45
CA ILE A 16 -2.01 -5.09 5.08
C ILE A 16 -2.14 -5.38 6.58
N ALA A 17 -1.77 -4.43 7.42
CA ALA A 17 -2.00 -4.49 8.86
C ALA A 17 -2.69 -3.23 9.34
N THR A 18 -3.26 -3.27 10.56
CA THR A 18 -3.75 -2.08 11.25
C THR A 18 -3.07 -1.96 12.60
N LEU A 19 -2.35 -0.85 12.82
CA LEU A 19 -1.64 -0.62 14.07
C LEU A 19 -2.62 -0.62 15.25
N GLY A 20 -2.28 -1.37 16.31
CA GLY A 20 -3.10 -1.53 17.51
C GLY A 20 -4.23 -2.56 17.39
N SER A 21 -4.55 -3.03 16.17
CA SER A 21 -5.58 -4.06 15.92
C SER A 21 -4.97 -5.39 15.45
N THR A 22 -4.03 -5.35 14.50
CA THR A 22 -3.30 -6.51 14.01
C THR A 22 -2.16 -6.82 14.98
N ALA A 23 -2.03 -8.09 15.39
CA ALA A 23 -0.90 -8.53 16.20
C ALA A 23 0.39 -8.46 15.39
N LEU A 24 1.47 -7.96 15.99
CA LEU A 24 2.79 -7.96 15.35
C LEU A 24 3.23 -9.42 15.11
N PRO A 25 3.44 -9.86 13.85
CA PRO A 25 3.87 -11.22 13.59
C PRO A 25 5.37 -11.38 13.84
N ASP A 26 5.83 -12.62 13.96
CA ASP A 26 7.25 -12.93 14.13
C ASP A 26 8.04 -12.80 12.81
N ARG A 27 7.37 -12.89 11.65
CA ARG A 27 7.95 -12.82 10.30
C ARG A 27 6.96 -12.22 9.30
N LEU A 28 7.51 -11.71 8.20
CA LEU A 28 6.79 -11.29 7.00
C LEU A 28 7.39 -12.00 5.80
N ASP A 29 6.58 -12.27 4.79
CA ASP A 29 6.99 -12.90 3.52
C ASP A 29 6.58 -12.06 2.29
N GLY A 30 6.08 -10.84 2.51
CA GLY A 30 5.76 -9.86 1.48
C GLY A 30 6.89 -8.87 1.26
N VAL A 31 6.94 -8.27 0.07
CA VAL A 31 7.93 -7.25 -0.29
C VAL A 31 7.62 -5.88 0.31
N ALA A 32 6.36 -5.66 0.69
CA ALA A 32 5.93 -4.46 1.40
C ALA A 32 4.82 -4.75 2.41
N LEU A 33 4.66 -3.86 3.38
CA LEU A 33 3.59 -3.81 4.36
C LEU A 33 2.92 -2.43 4.29
N ILE A 34 1.64 -2.41 3.98
CA ILE A 34 0.79 -1.23 4.19
C ILE A 34 0.25 -1.30 5.62
N LEU A 35 0.80 -0.45 6.50
CA LEU A 35 0.37 -0.34 7.89
C LEU A 35 -0.65 0.80 8.02
N ARG A 36 -1.92 0.42 8.22
CA ARG A 36 -3.02 1.36 8.46
C ARG A 36 -2.88 1.95 9.85
N MET A 37 -2.82 3.28 9.91
CA MET A 37 -2.69 4.03 11.16
C MET A 37 -4.09 4.34 11.72
N PRO A 38 -4.38 4.01 12.99
CA PRO A 38 -5.67 4.31 13.60
C PRO A 38 -5.86 5.81 13.79
N SER A 39 -7.13 6.22 13.87
CA SER A 39 -7.54 7.59 14.19
C SER A 39 -7.08 7.97 15.60
N GLY A 40 -5.98 8.70 15.73
CA GLY A 40 -5.43 9.08 17.03
C GLY A 40 -6.21 10.23 17.68
N ASN A 41 -6.99 9.96 18.72
CA ASN A 41 -7.47 11.00 19.64
C ASN A 41 -6.43 11.27 20.75
N GLY A 42 -5.20 11.65 20.38
CA GLY A 42 -4.19 12.33 21.22
C GLY A 42 -3.68 11.66 22.51
N ALA A 43 -4.36 10.66 23.07
CA ALA A 43 -4.03 10.01 24.35
C ALA A 43 -3.12 8.79 24.19
N GLY A 44 -2.94 8.29 22.96
CA GLY A 44 -2.19 7.06 22.63
C GLY A 44 -0.84 7.27 21.93
N ALA A 45 -0.49 8.51 21.54
CA ALA A 45 0.61 8.79 20.61
C ALA A 45 1.97 8.17 20.98
N GLY A 46 2.30 8.08 22.27
CA GLY A 46 3.56 7.45 22.71
C GLY A 46 3.55 5.92 22.59
N ALA A 47 2.41 5.27 22.81
CA ALA A 47 2.25 3.84 22.60
C ALA A 47 2.19 3.50 21.11
N ASP A 48 1.53 4.34 20.31
CA ASP A 48 1.46 4.21 18.85
C ASP A 48 2.85 4.33 18.22
N HIS A 49 3.68 5.26 18.69
CA HIS A 49 5.06 5.42 18.20
C HIS A 49 5.97 4.23 18.57
N ALA A 50 5.82 3.69 19.78
CA ALA A 50 6.56 2.49 20.20
C ALA A 50 6.14 1.27 19.37
N ALA A 51 4.83 1.09 19.15
CA ALA A 51 4.30 0.02 18.33
C ALA A 51 4.76 0.16 16.85
N LEU A 52 4.69 1.36 16.27
CA LEU A 52 5.21 1.64 14.92
C LEU A 52 6.70 1.30 14.81
N SER A 53 7.50 1.64 15.83
CA SER A 53 8.92 1.30 15.85
C SER A 53 9.19 -0.21 15.79
N ASP A 54 8.32 -1.03 16.41
CA ASP A 54 8.45 -2.49 16.34
C ASP A 54 8.11 -3.04 14.95
N TRP A 55 7.07 -2.49 14.29
CA TRP A 55 6.78 -2.80 12.89
C TRP A 55 7.92 -2.40 11.95
N ILE A 56 8.48 -1.19 12.11
CA ILE A 56 9.65 -0.74 11.31
C ILE A 56 10.83 -1.71 11.46
N ARG A 57 11.11 -2.16 12.70
CA ARG A 57 12.18 -3.13 12.95
C ARG A 57 11.92 -4.47 12.27
N LEU A 58 10.69 -4.97 12.35
CA LEU A 58 10.30 -6.21 11.70
C LEU A 58 10.49 -6.11 10.19
N CYS A 59 9.90 -5.10 9.55
CA CYS A 59 9.99 -4.88 8.11
C CYS A 59 11.45 -4.80 7.65
N ARG A 60 12.30 -4.03 8.34
CA ARG A 60 13.74 -3.94 8.04
C ARG A 60 14.46 -5.28 8.15
N ASN A 61 14.13 -6.10 9.13
CA ASN A 61 14.79 -7.40 9.32
C ASN A 61 14.41 -8.41 8.22
N GLU A 62 13.22 -8.26 7.64
CA GLU A 62 12.67 -9.13 6.60
C GLU A 62 12.86 -8.55 5.18
N ASP A 63 13.62 -7.46 5.02
CA ASP A 63 13.82 -6.75 3.74
C ASP A 63 12.49 -6.35 3.06
N CYS A 64 11.52 -5.95 3.90
CA CYS A 64 10.17 -5.57 3.52
C CYS A 64 10.01 -4.05 3.68
N ALA A 65 9.48 -3.36 2.68
CA ALA A 65 9.18 -1.93 2.79
C ALA A 65 7.98 -1.70 3.71
N ILE A 66 8.00 -0.64 4.54
CA ILE A 66 6.85 -0.25 5.36
C ILE A 66 6.25 1.07 4.85
N ILE A 67 4.97 1.01 4.50
CA ILE A 67 4.19 2.13 3.96
C ILE A 67 3.04 2.44 4.92
N THR A 68 2.98 3.65 5.47
CA THR A 68 1.90 4.01 6.38
C THR A 68 0.68 4.56 5.64
N ALA A 69 -0.51 4.10 5.99
CA ALA A 69 -1.77 4.63 5.49
C ALA A 69 -2.53 5.35 6.61
N SER A 70 -2.48 6.68 6.63
CA SER A 70 -3.32 7.49 7.52
C SER A 70 -4.75 7.53 6.96
N VAL A 71 -5.65 6.72 7.53
CA VAL A 71 -7.03 6.61 7.02
C VAL A 71 -7.96 7.71 7.54
N THR A 72 -7.42 8.74 8.20
CA THR A 72 -8.17 9.90 8.69
C THR A 72 -7.61 11.22 8.21
N ASP A 73 -8.52 12.17 7.99
CA ASP A 73 -8.18 13.54 7.66
C ASP A 73 -7.62 14.26 8.89
N GLY A 74 -6.35 14.68 8.83
CA GLY A 74 -5.72 15.56 9.82
C GLY A 74 -4.86 14.85 10.87
N ASN A 75 -3.68 15.45 11.09
CA ASN A 75 -2.59 14.96 11.96
C ASN A 75 -1.91 13.69 11.44
N GLU A 76 -1.48 13.84 10.21
CA GLU A 76 -0.74 12.89 9.41
C GLU A 76 0.69 12.82 9.98
N ASP A 77 1.08 11.69 10.57
CA ASP A 77 2.48 11.38 10.92
C ASP A 77 3.24 11.13 9.61
N LEU A 78 3.36 12.21 8.84
CA LEU A 78 4.02 12.24 7.55
C LEU A 78 5.53 12.15 7.76
N PRO A 79 6.25 11.73 6.71
CA PRO A 79 7.70 11.64 6.76
C PRO A 79 8.37 12.94 7.23
N PRO A 80 9.57 12.84 7.85
CA PRO A 80 10.29 11.61 8.15
C PRO A 80 9.98 11.06 9.57
N ASN A 81 9.41 9.85 9.63
CA ASN A 81 9.18 9.08 10.87
C ASN A 81 9.87 7.70 10.85
N GLY A 82 10.69 7.42 9.83
CA GLY A 82 11.51 6.20 9.70
C GLY A 82 10.88 5.07 8.88
N VAL A 83 9.72 5.32 8.26
CA VAL A 83 9.08 4.43 7.28
C VAL A 83 9.62 4.68 5.87
N ASP A 84 9.33 3.77 4.93
CA ASP A 84 9.83 3.86 3.54
C ASP A 84 8.89 4.63 2.63
N GLY A 85 7.62 4.80 3.03
CA GLY A 85 6.63 5.54 2.27
C GLY A 85 5.30 5.76 2.97
N PHE A 86 4.37 6.37 2.25
CA PHE A 86 3.01 6.57 2.72
C PHE A 86 1.97 6.35 1.60
N VAL A 87 0.73 6.12 2.01
CA VAL A 87 -0.42 6.11 1.11
C VAL A 87 -0.98 7.53 1.02
N SER A 88 -1.05 8.06 -0.20
CA SER A 88 -1.78 9.30 -0.50
C SER A 88 -3.19 8.96 -0.98
N PHE A 89 -4.18 9.65 -0.44
CA PHE A 89 -5.58 9.57 -0.91
C PHE A 89 -6.00 10.79 -1.74
N ASP A 90 -5.13 11.79 -1.84
CA ASP A 90 -5.27 13.00 -2.65
C ASP A 90 -3.87 13.44 -3.14
N MET A 91 -3.42 12.82 -4.23
CA MET A 91 -2.11 13.14 -4.82
C MET A 91 -1.98 14.63 -5.18
N GLN A 92 -3.08 15.32 -5.47
CA GLN A 92 -3.05 16.75 -5.78
C GLN A 92 -2.78 17.58 -4.51
N GLY A 93 -3.41 17.21 -3.39
CA GLY A 93 -3.13 17.79 -2.07
C GLY A 93 -1.71 17.51 -1.61
N ASP A 94 -1.18 16.33 -1.92
CA ASP A 94 0.12 15.84 -1.43
C ASP A 94 1.29 16.10 -2.37
N MET A 95 1.12 16.87 -3.45
CA MET A 95 2.19 17.14 -4.42
C MET A 95 3.47 17.69 -3.77
N ALA A 96 3.34 18.51 -2.74
CA ALA A 96 4.48 19.06 -2.00
C ALA A 96 5.31 17.96 -1.30
N MET A 97 4.67 16.87 -0.85
CA MET A 97 5.37 15.74 -0.22
C MET A 97 6.29 15.03 -1.21
N ARG A 98 5.88 14.89 -2.47
CA ARG A 98 6.74 14.32 -3.53
C ARG A 98 7.98 15.17 -3.79
N GLU A 99 7.85 16.51 -3.69
CA GLU A 99 8.96 17.45 -3.84
C GLU A 99 9.89 17.43 -2.61
N ASP A 100 9.32 17.45 -1.40
CA ASP A 100 10.06 17.49 -0.14
C ASP A 100 10.75 16.15 0.18
N PHE A 101 10.17 15.03 -0.26
CA PHE A 101 10.65 13.67 0.01
C PHE A 101 10.73 12.82 -1.28
N PRO A 102 11.64 13.13 -2.21
CA PRO A 102 11.67 12.51 -3.54
C PRO A 102 12.02 11.02 -3.55
N GLU A 103 12.59 10.52 -2.46
CA GLU A 103 12.97 9.11 -2.27
C GLU A 103 11.91 8.28 -1.54
N MET A 104 10.88 8.92 -0.96
CA MET A 104 9.80 8.19 -0.28
C MET A 104 8.89 7.52 -1.30
N GLN A 105 8.49 6.29 -1.01
CA GLN A 105 7.48 5.59 -1.79
C GLN A 105 6.10 6.21 -1.56
N ILE A 106 5.38 6.52 -2.63
CA ILE A 106 4.01 7.03 -2.56
C ILE A 106 3.07 6.07 -3.26
N ILE A 107 2.18 5.45 -2.49
CA ILE A 107 1.08 4.65 -3.04
C ILE A 107 -0.16 5.52 -3.14
N ALA A 108 -0.67 5.75 -4.34
CA ALA A 108 -1.94 6.45 -4.52
C ALA A 108 -3.12 5.49 -4.33
N ALA A 109 -4.08 5.85 -3.48
CA ALA A 109 -5.32 5.10 -3.25
C ALA A 109 -6.55 5.95 -3.60
N ASN A 110 -7.75 5.36 -3.49
CA ASN A 110 -9.03 6.05 -3.78
C ASN A 110 -9.12 6.60 -5.22
N VAL A 111 -8.48 5.90 -6.16
CA VAL A 111 -8.48 6.20 -7.60
C VAL A 111 -9.70 5.59 -8.28
N SER A 112 -10.86 6.23 -8.14
CA SER A 112 -12.17 5.69 -8.59
C SER A 112 -12.50 5.93 -10.08
N SER A 113 -11.56 6.46 -10.86
CA SER A 113 -11.75 6.67 -12.30
C SER A 113 -10.43 6.69 -13.05
N ARG A 114 -10.47 6.44 -14.37
CA ARG A 114 -9.30 6.55 -15.26
C ARG A 114 -8.61 7.91 -15.17
N HIS A 115 -9.39 8.99 -15.05
CA HIS A 115 -8.83 10.34 -14.95
C HIS A 115 -8.04 10.53 -13.65
N LEU A 116 -8.60 10.08 -12.52
CA LEU A 116 -7.91 10.14 -11.23
C LEU A 116 -6.68 9.24 -11.19
N ALA A 117 -6.76 8.04 -11.75
CA ALA A 117 -5.62 7.12 -11.85
C ALA A 117 -4.48 7.74 -12.67
N MET A 118 -4.79 8.27 -13.88
CA MET A 118 -3.79 8.94 -14.72
C MET A 118 -3.18 10.15 -14.01
N GLN A 119 -4.00 10.96 -13.35
CA GLN A 119 -3.52 12.11 -12.58
C GLN A 119 -2.58 11.66 -11.46
N ALA A 120 -2.90 10.60 -10.72
CA ALA A 120 -2.03 10.09 -9.67
C ALA A 120 -0.66 9.63 -10.21
N GLY A 121 -0.65 8.92 -11.35
CA GLY A 121 0.59 8.53 -12.03
C GLY A 121 1.42 9.74 -12.51
N ASP A 122 0.78 10.73 -13.13
CA ASP A 122 1.43 11.97 -13.60
C ASP A 122 2.01 12.80 -12.44
N LEU A 123 1.39 12.73 -11.26
CA LEU A 123 1.86 13.37 -10.03
C LEU A 123 2.96 12.58 -9.31
N GLY A 124 3.41 11.46 -9.89
CA GLY A 124 4.58 10.73 -9.43
C GLY A 124 4.30 9.71 -8.33
N ALA A 125 3.08 9.14 -8.29
CA ALA A 125 2.82 7.94 -7.52
C ALA A 125 3.69 6.77 -8.00
N ASP A 126 4.26 6.01 -7.06
CA ASP A 126 5.12 4.86 -7.34
C ASP A 126 4.33 3.56 -7.50
N ALA A 127 3.08 3.52 -7.03
CA ALA A 127 2.10 2.47 -7.29
C ALA A 127 0.67 2.97 -7.04
N LEU A 128 -0.34 2.32 -7.63
CA LEU A 128 -1.75 2.59 -7.39
C LEU A 128 -2.43 1.42 -6.68
N PHE A 129 -3.13 1.70 -5.58
CA PHE A 129 -4.00 0.76 -4.89
C PHE A 129 -5.44 0.88 -5.38
N PHE A 130 -5.94 -0.15 -6.07
CA PHE A 130 -7.32 -0.24 -6.55
C PHE A 130 -8.21 -0.91 -5.52
N GLY A 131 -8.90 -0.07 -4.74
CA GLY A 131 -9.78 -0.43 -3.63
C GLY A 131 -9.81 0.72 -2.61
N ASP A 132 -10.47 0.50 -1.47
CA ASP A 132 -10.53 1.52 -0.41
C ASP A 132 -9.91 1.04 0.91
N LEU A 133 -8.67 1.45 1.16
CA LEU A 133 -7.95 1.18 2.41
C LEU A 133 -8.66 1.76 3.65
N ARG A 134 -9.62 2.69 3.50
CA ARG A 134 -10.41 3.21 4.61
C ARG A 134 -11.48 2.24 5.10
N ALA A 135 -11.91 1.28 4.28
CA ALA A 135 -12.98 0.33 4.62
C ALA A 135 -12.66 -0.58 5.82
N GLY A 136 -11.38 -0.82 6.10
CA GLY A 136 -10.89 -1.50 7.31
C GLY A 136 -11.10 -3.01 7.37
N THR A 137 -11.83 -3.58 6.43
CA THR A 137 -11.97 -5.02 6.22
C THR A 137 -11.60 -5.38 4.78
N LEU A 138 -11.18 -6.63 4.57
CA LEU A 138 -10.89 -7.15 3.24
C LEU A 138 -12.10 -7.03 2.30
N ASP A 139 -13.26 -7.53 2.74
CA ASP A 139 -14.51 -7.47 1.97
C ASP A 139 -14.84 -6.04 1.54
N GLY A 140 -14.60 -5.07 2.43
CA GLY A 140 -14.82 -3.66 2.12
C GLY A 140 -13.83 -3.11 1.10
N MET A 141 -12.55 -3.50 1.19
CA MET A 141 -11.53 -3.13 0.21
C MET A 141 -11.85 -3.71 -1.17
N GLN A 142 -12.18 -5.01 -1.24
CA GLN A 142 -12.52 -5.71 -2.47
C GLN A 142 -13.83 -5.21 -3.09
N ALA A 143 -14.85 -4.91 -2.28
CA ALA A 143 -16.10 -4.33 -2.77
C ALA A 143 -15.92 -2.95 -3.43
N ALA A 144 -14.85 -2.23 -3.06
CA ALA A 144 -14.48 -0.96 -3.66
C ALA A 144 -13.50 -1.09 -4.84
N THR A 145 -13.01 -2.31 -5.15
CA THR A 145 -12.12 -2.56 -6.27
C THR A 145 -12.92 -2.61 -7.58
N ASP A 146 -12.62 -1.67 -8.49
CA ASP A 146 -13.10 -1.71 -9.87
C ASP A 146 -12.08 -2.49 -10.72
N HIS A 147 -12.37 -3.77 -10.98
CA HIS A 147 -11.48 -4.66 -11.72
C HIS A 147 -11.31 -4.25 -13.19
N ASP A 148 -12.34 -3.70 -13.84
CA ASP A 148 -12.24 -3.21 -15.23
C ASP A 148 -11.28 -2.00 -15.31
N LEU A 149 -11.27 -1.17 -14.26
CA LEU A 149 -10.34 -0.05 -14.14
C LEU A 149 -8.91 -0.53 -13.86
N ALA A 150 -8.73 -1.49 -12.95
CA ALA A 150 -7.43 -2.07 -12.62
C ALA A 150 -6.80 -2.81 -13.80
N GLU A 151 -7.58 -3.64 -14.51
CA GLU A 151 -7.15 -4.34 -15.73
C GLU A 151 -6.71 -3.33 -16.80
N TRP A 152 -7.53 -2.31 -17.07
CA TRP A 152 -7.16 -1.26 -18.01
C TRP A 152 -5.85 -0.56 -17.63
N TRP A 153 -5.64 -0.31 -16.33
CA TRP A 153 -4.41 0.33 -15.84
C TRP A 153 -3.19 -0.54 -16.13
N VAL A 154 -3.25 -1.83 -15.78
CA VAL A 154 -2.17 -2.81 -16.03
C VAL A 154 -1.84 -2.91 -17.52
N GLU A 155 -2.86 -2.86 -18.39
CA GLU A 155 -2.63 -2.95 -19.85
C GLU A 155 -1.87 -1.76 -20.45
N ILE A 156 -1.99 -0.56 -19.86
CA ILE A 156 -1.58 0.69 -20.52
C ILE A 156 -0.53 1.51 -19.76
N MET A 157 -0.22 1.18 -18.51
CA MET A 157 0.70 1.96 -17.67
C MET A 157 1.89 1.13 -17.18
N GLU A 158 3.00 1.81 -16.91
CA GLU A 158 4.18 1.20 -16.27
C GLU A 158 4.15 1.33 -14.73
N VAL A 159 3.33 2.23 -14.20
CA VAL A 159 3.19 2.43 -12.74
C VAL A 159 2.43 1.23 -12.15
N PRO A 160 3.00 0.49 -11.20
CA PRO A 160 2.44 -0.75 -10.68
C PRO A 160 1.02 -0.65 -10.13
N CYS A 161 0.26 -1.72 -10.33
CA CYS A 161 -1.07 -1.96 -9.79
C CYS A 161 -1.00 -2.83 -8.52
N ILE A 162 -1.72 -2.41 -7.48
CA ILE A 162 -1.93 -3.17 -6.25
C ILE A 162 -3.43 -3.41 -6.07
N ILE A 163 -3.85 -4.65 -5.88
CA ILE A 163 -5.25 -5.00 -5.59
C ILE A 163 -5.40 -5.84 -4.32
N PRO A 164 -6.46 -5.65 -3.52
CA PRO A 164 -6.73 -6.53 -2.39
C PRO A 164 -7.27 -7.90 -2.85
N VAL A 165 -6.74 -8.98 -2.29
CA VAL A 165 -7.14 -10.37 -2.57
C VAL A 165 -7.31 -11.17 -1.28
N ALA A 166 -8.03 -12.31 -1.32
CA ALA A 166 -8.30 -13.06 -0.10
C ALA A 166 -7.11 -13.89 0.39
N SER A 167 -6.17 -14.23 -0.50
CA SER A 167 -4.96 -14.96 -0.13
C SER A 167 -3.82 -14.74 -1.11
N ALA A 168 -2.58 -14.98 -0.66
CA ALA A 168 -1.38 -14.91 -1.51
C ALA A 168 -1.35 -15.96 -2.63
N ALA A 169 -2.30 -16.91 -2.65
CA ALA A 169 -2.43 -17.91 -3.69
C ALA A 169 -3.39 -17.49 -4.82
N GLU A 170 -4.06 -16.33 -4.69
CA GLU A 170 -4.86 -15.77 -5.78
C GLU A 170 -3.96 -15.21 -6.86
N ASP A 171 -4.33 -15.51 -8.11
CA ASP A 171 -3.66 -15.06 -9.32
C ASP A 171 -4.72 -14.39 -10.21
N PRO A 172 -4.87 -13.06 -10.12
CA PRO A 172 -5.89 -12.32 -10.87
C PRO A 172 -5.63 -12.40 -12.38
N ASP A 173 -6.69 -12.58 -13.18
CA ASP A 173 -6.60 -12.85 -14.62
C ASP A 173 -5.84 -11.77 -15.43
N TYR A 174 -5.78 -10.54 -14.94
CA TYR A 174 -5.09 -9.41 -15.57
C TYR A 174 -3.67 -9.18 -15.04
N ALA A 175 -3.15 -10.09 -14.21
CA ALA A 175 -1.75 -10.12 -13.75
C ALA A 175 -1.23 -8.77 -13.20
N PRO A 176 -1.83 -8.21 -12.13
CA PRO A 176 -1.30 -7.01 -11.48
C PRO A 176 0.13 -7.28 -10.96
N GLU A 177 0.95 -6.25 -10.85
CA GLU A 177 2.31 -6.40 -10.30
C GLU A 177 2.29 -6.83 -8.83
N PHE A 178 1.28 -6.36 -8.07
CA PHE A 178 1.14 -6.64 -6.66
C PHE A 178 -0.27 -7.09 -6.28
N ILE A 179 -0.32 -8.02 -5.34
CA ILE A 179 -1.53 -8.38 -4.60
C ILE A 179 -1.38 -8.02 -3.13
N ALA A 180 -2.44 -7.53 -2.51
CA ALA A 180 -2.46 -7.11 -1.12
C ALA A 180 -3.34 -8.02 -0.27
N VAL A 181 -2.77 -8.60 0.79
CA VAL A 181 -3.45 -9.54 1.69
C VAL A 181 -3.37 -9.03 3.13
N PRO A 182 -4.50 -8.97 3.86
CA PRO A 182 -4.45 -8.64 5.28
C PRO A 182 -3.76 -9.72 6.10
N LEU A 183 -2.92 -9.29 7.03
CA LEU A 183 -2.40 -10.16 8.09
C LEU A 183 -3.55 -10.59 9.03
N PRO A 184 -3.47 -11.81 9.59
CA PRO A 184 -4.51 -12.38 10.44
C PRO A 184 -4.68 -11.67 11.80
#